data_AF-A0A3S5B6Z5-F1
#
_entry.id   AF-A0A3S5B6Z5-F1
#
_cell.length_a   1.000
_cell.length_b   1.000
_cell.length_c   1.000
_cell.angle_alpha   90.00
_cell.angle_beta   90.00
_cell.angle_gamma   90.00
#
_symmetry.space_group_name_H-M   'P 1'
#
loop_
_entity.id
_entity.type
_entity.pdbx_description
1 polymer ?
#
loop_
_entity_poly.entity_id
_entity_poly.type
_entity_poly.pdbx_seq_one_letter_code
_entity_poly.pdbx_strand_id
1 'polypeptide(L)' 'MVFEDSLNGVMAALSAGMHVVWIPDPREPPGNPDIDLLPDQWPTGVKRLSSMTEFRPEEYELPPFRE' A
#
# COMPACT_ATOMS: atom_id res chain seq x y z
N MET A 1 6.36 -6.72 5.62
CA MET A 1 5.33 -6.21 4.69
C MET A 1 3.97 -6.32 5.37
N VAL A 2 3.10 -5.33 5.20
CA VAL A 2 1.75 -5.28 5.77
C VAL A 2 0.76 -4.97 4.66
N PHE A 3 -0.46 -5.49 4.78
CA PHE A 3 -1.60 -5.07 3.97
C PHE A 3 -2.51 -4.24 4.86
N GLU A 4 -2.87 -3.03 4.40
CA GLU A 4 -3.72 -2.11 5.14
C GLU A 4 -4.83 -1.60 4.24
N ASP A 5 -5.96 -1.24 4.83
CA ASP A 5 -7.09 -0.60 4.14
C ASP A 5 -7.23 0.88 4.53
N SER A 6 -6.58 1.31 5.60
CA SER A 6 -6.76 2.62 6.22
C SER A 6 -5.46 3.43 6.31
N LEU A 7 -5.55 4.76 6.12
CA LEU A 7 -4.39 5.65 6.13
C LEU A 7 -3.62 5.62 7.46
N ASN A 8 -4.31 5.48 8.60
CA ASN A 8 -3.67 5.34 9.91
C ASN A 8 -2.81 4.06 10.00
N GLY A 9 -3.28 2.95 9.45
CA GLY A 9 -2.51 1.71 9.37
C GLY A 9 -1.28 1.86 8.46
N VAL A 10 -1.45 2.50 7.30
CA VAL A 10 -0.36 2.81 6.37
C VAL A 10 0.75 3.63 7.06
N MET A 11 0.38 4.70 7.77
CA MET A 11 1.34 5.55 8.47
C MET A 11 2.05 4.82 9.62
N ALA A 12 1.33 3.96 10.35
CA ALA A 12 1.91 3.15 11.41
C ALA A 12 2.94 2.15 10.87
N ALA A 13 2.63 1.46 9.78
CA ALA A 13 3.54 0.51 9.15
C ALA A 13 4.76 1.20 8.51
N LEU A 14 4.58 2.37 7.92
CA LEU A 14 5.70 3.20 7.46
C LEU A 14 6.63 3.62 8.61
N SER A 15 6.07 4.07 9.74
CA SER A 15 6.87 4.42 10.93
C SER A 15 7.62 3.22 11.51
N ALA A 16 7.15 2.00 11.26
CA ALA A 16 7.81 0.75 11.64
C ALA A 16 8.86 0.28 10.61
N GLY A 17 9.10 1.05 9.54
CA GLY A 17 10.05 0.68 8.47
C GLY A 17 9.57 -0.48 7.60
N MET A 18 8.25 -0.70 7.52
CA MET A 18 7.67 -1.80 6.76
C MET A 18 7.26 -1.37 5.35
N HIS A 19 7.35 -2.31 4.39
CA HIS A 19 6.61 -2.19 3.14
C HIS A 19 5.11 -2.33 3.38
N VAL A 20 4.30 -1.47 2.78
CA VAL A 20 2.84 -1.47 2.87
C VAL A 20 2.23 -1.67 1.49
N VAL A 21 1.30 -2.62 1.40
CA VAL A 21 0.35 -2.71 0.30
C VAL A 21 -0.97 -2.14 0.79
N TRP A 22 -1.35 -0.97 0.29
CA TRP A 22 -2.55 -0.27 0.70
C TRP A 22 -3.70 -0.56 -0.26
N ILE A 23 -4.77 -1.17 0.23
CA ILE A 23 -5.97 -1.53 -0.54
C ILE A 23 -7.18 -0.85 0.13
N PRO A 24 -7.41 0.45 -0.15
CA PRO A 24 -8.46 1.18 0.51
C PRO A 24 -9.86 0.75 0.07
N ASP A 25 -10.85 1.13 0.88
CA ASP A 25 -12.25 1.03 0.49
C ASP A 25 -12.49 1.79 -0.83
N PRO A 26 -13.29 1.25 -1.78
CA PRO A 26 -13.56 1.92 -3.05
C PRO A 26 -14.23 3.31 -2.94
N ARG A 27 -14.84 3.61 -1.79
CA ARG A 27 -15.41 4.92 -1.47
C ARG A 27 -14.33 5.95 -1.16
N GLU A 28 -13.14 5.51 -0.82
CA GLU A 28 -12.01 6.41 -0.68
C GLU A 28 -11.60 6.95 -2.06
N PRO A 29 -11.50 8.28 -2.22
CA PRO A 29 -11.17 8.86 -3.50
C PRO A 29 -9.89 8.24 -4.09
N PRO A 30 -9.84 7.96 -5.41
CA PRO A 30 -8.63 7.47 -6.07
C PRO A 30 -7.49 8.51 -6.06
N GLY A 31 -7.75 9.71 -5.54
CA GLY A 31 -6.73 10.70 -5.22
C GLY A 31 -5.83 10.25 -4.09
N ASN A 32 -4.61 10.78 -4.07
CA ASN A 32 -3.68 10.57 -2.97
C ASN A 32 -4.25 11.31 -1.74
N PRO A 33 -4.56 10.63 -0.61
CA PRO A 33 -5.11 11.30 0.56
C PRO A 33 -4.10 12.35 1.01
N ASP A 34 -4.48 13.62 0.96
CA ASP A 34 -3.60 14.76 1.24
C ASP A 34 -2.14 14.48 0.86
N ILE A 35 -1.87 14.38 -0.45
CA ILE A 35 -0.50 14.27 -1.00
C ILE A 35 0.43 15.34 -0.45
N ASP A 36 -0.12 16.45 0.05
CA ASP A 36 0.59 17.50 0.78
C ASP A 36 1.25 17.02 2.09
N LEU A 37 0.87 15.85 2.62
CA LEU A 37 1.47 15.19 3.79
C LEU A 37 2.53 14.14 3.42
N LEU A 38 2.63 13.74 2.14
CA LEU A 38 3.57 12.74 1.66
C LEU A 38 4.51 13.41 0.65
N PRO A 39 5.75 13.78 1.06
CA PRO A 39 6.61 14.68 0.29
C PRO A 39 6.88 14.13 -1.12
N ASP A 40 6.22 14.72 -2.13
CA ASP A 40 6.40 14.69 -3.58
C ASP A 40 6.64 13.34 -4.30
N GLN A 41 6.81 12.26 -3.55
CA GLN A 41 6.97 10.90 -4.01
C GLN A 41 6.34 10.03 -2.93
N TRP A 42 5.42 9.17 -3.35
CA TRP A 42 4.91 8.10 -2.50
C TRP A 42 6.10 7.45 -1.78
N PRO A 43 6.13 7.40 -0.43
CA PRO A 43 7.31 6.96 0.29
C PRO A 43 7.80 5.63 -0.25
N THR A 44 9.11 5.50 -0.48
CA THR A 44 9.74 4.23 -0.86
C THR A 44 9.32 3.17 0.16
N GLY A 45 8.33 2.35 -0.16
CA GLY A 45 7.75 1.43 0.81
C GLY A 45 6.24 1.21 0.69
N VAL A 46 5.47 2.13 0.11
CA VAL A 46 4.02 1.92 -0.04
C VAL A 46 3.68 1.50 -1.50
N LYS A 47 2.68 0.66 -1.71
CA LYS A 47 2.05 0.38 -3.01
C LYS A 47 0.54 0.40 -2.85
N ARG A 48 -0.17 1.28 -3.57
CA ARG A 48 -1.64 1.30 -3.56
C ARG A 48 -2.20 0.37 -4.63
N LEU A 49 -3.16 -0.46 -4.28
CA LEU A 49 -3.89 -1.36 -5.18
C LEU A 49 -5.40 -1.10 -5.05
N SER A 50 -6.15 -1.42 -6.09
CA SER A 50 -7.62 -1.32 -6.04
C SER A 50 -8.27 -2.57 -5.43
N SER A 51 -7.53 -3.69 -5.42
CA SER A 51 -7.99 -4.99 -4.94
C SER A 51 -6.81 -5.87 -4.52
N MET A 52 -7.04 -6.78 -3.56
CA MET A 52 -6.08 -7.83 -3.20
C MET A 52 -5.69 -8.72 -4.39
N THR A 53 -6.57 -8.89 -5.38
CA THR A 53 -6.31 -9.74 -6.55
C THR A 53 -5.23 -9.18 -7.47
N GLU A 54 -4.89 -7.90 -7.34
CA GLU A 54 -3.81 -7.25 -8.11
C GLU A 54 -2.43 -7.44 -7.45
N PHE A 55 -2.39 -7.99 -6.24
CA PHE A 55 -1.14 -8.23 -5.53
C PHE A 55 -0.30 -9.27 -6.27
N ARG A 56 0.97 -8.94 -6.52
CA ARG A 56 1.97 -9.81 -7.15
C ARG A 56 3.06 -10.14 -6.14
N PRO A 57 3.03 -11.35 -5.51
CA PRO A 57 4.03 -11.74 -4.52
C PRO A 57 5.48 -11.62 -5.04
N GLU A 58 5.68 -11.89 -6.32
CA GLU A 58 6.99 -11.89 -6.99
C GLU A 58 7.68 -10.52 -7.00
N GLU A 59 6.93 -9.42 -6.91
CA GLU A 59 7.51 -8.07 -6.77
C GLU A 59 8.16 -7.83 -5.40
N TYR A 60 7.91 -8.71 -4.44
CA TYR A 60 8.42 -8.68 -3.07
C TYR A 60 9.29 -9.90 -2.75
N GLU A 61 9.87 -10.53 -3.78
CA GLU A 61 10.72 -11.74 -3.64
C GLU A 61 9.99 -12.94 -3.02
N LEU A 62 8.65 -12.96 -3.07
CA LEU A 62 7.84 -14.09 -2.64
C LEU A 62 7.49 -14.99 -3.83
N PRO A 63 7.23 -16.30 -3.61
CA PRO A 63 6.77 -17.18 -4.67
C PRO A 63 5.42 -16.70 -5.27
N PRO A 64 5.23 -16.80 -6.61
CA PRO A 64 3.97 -16.41 -7.24
C PRO A 64 2.82 -17.31 -6.76
N PHE A 65 1.58 -16.82 -6.88
CA PHE A 65 0.40 -17.64 -6.64
C PHE A 65 0.38 -18.84 -7.61
N ARG A 66 -0.10 -19.99 -7.11
CA ARG A 66 -0.38 -21.16 -7.95
C ARG A 66 -1.76 -20.98 -8.58
N GLU A 67 -1.88 -21.27 -9.88
CA GLU A 67 -3.19 -21.44 -10.53
C GLU A 67 -3.98 -22.61 -9.94
#